data_AF-C4B865-F1
#
_entry.id   AF-C4B865-F1
#
_cell.length_a   1.000
_cell.length_b   1.000
_cell.length_c   1.000
_cell.angle_alpha   90.00
_cell.angle_beta   90.00
_cell.angle_gamma   90.00
#
_symmetry.space_group_name_H-M   'P 1'
#
loop_
_entity.id
_entity.type
_entity.pdbx_description
1 polymer ?
#
loop_
_entity_poly.entity_id
_entity_poly.type
_entity_poly.pdbx_seq_one_letter_code
_entity_poly.pdbx_strand_id
1 'polypeptide(L)' 'RFGPKCASCNKDIQPSQMVHKVDSNVYHITCLSCVTCQQQLETRDEFFLLEDGKVICRNDYGDRDE' A
#
# COMPACT_ATOMS: atom_id res chain seq x y z
N ARG A 1 -2.22 -3.42 -23.89
CA ARG A 1 -3.07 -3.72 -22.72
C ARG A 1 -2.30 -3.28 -21.49
N PHE A 2 -2.70 -2.19 -20.84
CA PHE A 2 -2.08 -1.77 -19.58
C PHE A 2 -2.85 -2.46 -18.45
N GLY A 3 -2.24 -3.44 -17.80
CA GLY A 3 -2.81 -4.07 -16.61
C GLY A 3 -2.62 -3.17 -15.38
N PRO A 4 -3.33 -3.44 -14.27
CA PRO A 4 -3.04 -2.82 -12.99
C PRO A 4 -1.56 -3.02 -12.64
N LYS A 5 -0.87 -1.97 -12.21
CA LYS A 5 0.51 -2.03 -11.69
C LYS A 5 0.49 -1.68 -10.22
N CYS A 6 1.26 -2.42 -9.43
CA CYS A 6 1.37 -2.15 -8.01
C CYS A 6 2.00 -0.77 -7.78
N ALA A 7 1.32 0.15 -7.10
CA ALA A 7 1.86 1.50 -6.87
C ALA A 7 3.07 1.50 -5.91
N SER A 8 3.20 0.48 -5.04
CA SER A 8 4.34 0.33 -4.12
C SER A 8 5.60 -0.22 -4.82
N CYS A 9 5.49 -1.33 -5.57
CA CYS A 9 6.66 -1.97 -6.19
C CYS A 9 6.79 -1.75 -7.71
N ASN A 10 5.84 -1.04 -8.33
CA ASN A 10 5.78 -0.73 -9.76
C ASN A 10 5.79 -1.96 -10.71
N LYS A 11 5.52 -3.15 -10.17
CA LYS A 11 5.40 -4.39 -10.96
C LYS A 11 3.98 -4.59 -11.46
N ASP A 12 3.87 -5.23 -12.62
CA ASP A 12 2.59 -5.65 -13.20
C ASP A 12 1.90 -6.67 -12.29
N ILE A 13 0.63 -6.40 -11.99
CA ILE A 13 -0.23 -7.31 -11.23
C ILE A 13 -0.86 -8.28 -12.21
N GLN A 14 -0.64 -9.58 -12.01
CA GLN A 14 -1.32 -10.59 -12.79
C GLN A 14 -2.78 -10.73 -12.36
N PRO A 15 -3.70 -11.04 -13.29
CA PRO A 15 -5.11 -11.26 -12.96
C PRO A 15 -5.35 -12.46 -12.02
N SER A 16 -4.38 -13.37 -11.91
CA SER A 16 -4.38 -14.49 -10.95
C SER A 16 -3.94 -14.09 -9.54
N GLN A 17 -3.34 -12.91 -9.37
CA GLN A 17 -2.84 -12.43 -8.09
C GLN A 17 -3.91 -11.64 -7.34
N MET A 18 -4.02 -11.89 -6.05
CA MET A 18 -4.85 -11.08 -5.18
C MET A 18 -4.14 -9.77 -4.84
N VAL A 19 -4.93 -8.69 -4.78
CA VAL A 19 -4.44 -7.33 -4.56
C VAL A 19 -5.35 -6.56 -3.63
N HIS A 20 -4.75 -5.63 -2.89
CA HIS A 20 -5.50 -4.58 -2.19
C HIS A 20 -5.72 -3.42 -3.15
N LYS A 21 -6.97 -2.96 -3.22
CA LYS A 21 -7.32 -1.72 -3.88
C LYS A 21 -7.57 -0.67 -2.79
N VAL A 22 -6.77 0.40 -2.82
CA VAL A 22 -6.86 1.52 -1.88
C VAL A 22 -7.09 2.77 -2.70
N ASP A 23 -8.28 3.36 -2.54
CA ASP A 23 -8.73 4.50 -3.32
C ASP A 23 -8.62 4.21 -4.84
N SER A 24 -7.73 4.93 -5.53
CA SER A 24 -7.46 4.79 -6.97
C SER A 24 -6.24 3.91 -7.29
N ASN A 25 -5.51 3.45 -6.26
CA ASN A 25 -4.28 2.68 -6.40
C ASN A 25 -4.49 1.19 -6.07
N VAL A 26 -3.63 0.35 -6.64
CA VAL A 26 -3.63 -1.10 -6.43
C VAL A 26 -2.27 -1.56 -5.93
N TYR A 27 -2.28 -2.53 -5.03
CA TYR A 27 -1.10 -3.03 -4.33
C TYR A 27 -1.17 -4.55 -4.22
N HIS A 28 -0.04 -5.23 -4.34
CA HIS A 28 -0.01 -6.64 -3.92
C HIS A 28 -0.33 -6.76 -2.43
N ILE A 29 -0.90 -7.89 -2.01
CA ILE A 29 -1.14 -8.19 -0.59
C ILE A 29 0.14 -8.03 0.25
N THR A 30 1.29 -8.39 -0.32
CA THR A 30 2.58 -8.25 0.34
C THR A 30 3.24 -6.89 0.20
N CYS A 31 2.76 -6.04 -0.73
CA CYS A 31 3.34 -4.71 -0.98
C CYS A 31 2.60 -3.59 -0.26
N LEU A 32 1.42 -3.87 0.31
CA LEU A 32 0.73 -2.93 1.18
C LEU A 32 1.43 -2.96 2.55
N SER A 33 2.51 -2.21 2.70
CA SER A 33 3.30 -2.17 3.93
C SER A 33 3.73 -0.76 4.28
N CYS A 34 3.83 -0.49 5.58
CA CYS A 34 4.22 0.83 6.08
C CYS A 34 5.60 1.23 5.52
N VAL A 35 5.72 2.43 4.96
CA VAL A 35 7.01 2.95 4.46
C VAL A 35 8.06 3.09 5.57
N THR A 36 7.62 3.30 6.82
CA THR A 36 8.52 3.50 7.97
C THR A 36 8.92 2.18 8.61
N CYS A 37 7.98 1.44 9.18
CA CYS A 37 8.27 0.17 9.86
C CYS A 37 8.30 -1.07 8.95
N GLN A 38 7.96 -0.94 7.66
CA GLN A 38 7.85 -2.05 6.69
C GLN A 38 6.89 -3.17 7.12
N GLN A 39 6.05 -2.94 8.12
CA GLN A 39 5.03 -3.89 8.54
C GLN A 39 3.97 -4.04 7.44
N GLN A 40 3.62 -5.28 7.10
CA GLN A 40 2.48 -5.56 6.22
C GLN A 40 1.19 -5.08 6.88
N LEU A 41 0.40 -4.35 6.11
CA LEU A 41 -0.88 -3.79 6.52
C LEU A 41 -1.97 -4.56 5.79
N GLU A 42 -3.01 -4.95 6.51
CA GLU A 42 -4.18 -5.55 5.90
C GLU A 42 -5.29 -4.51 5.72
N THR A 43 -6.31 -4.83 4.94
CA THR A 43 -7.51 -3.98 4.81
C THR A 43 -8.23 -3.73 6.15
N ARG A 44 -7.92 -4.55 7.17
CA ARG A 44 -8.46 -4.42 8.52
C ARG A 44 -7.64 -3.50 9.42
N ASP A 45 -6.40 -3.20 9.05
CA ASP A 45 -5.54 -2.28 9.80
C ASP A 45 -5.88 -0.83 9.46
N GLU A 46 -5.67 0.06 10.43
CA GLU A 46 -5.72 1.49 10.21
C GLU A 46 -4.38 1.97 9.62
N PHE A 47 -4.44 2.42 8.37
CA PHE A 47 -3.32 2.99 7.65
C PHE A 47 -3.75 4.19 6.80
N PHE A 48 -2.79 5.01 6.43
CA PHE A 48 -2.97 6.21 5.62
C PHE A 48 -2.23 6.07 4.30
N LEU A 49 -2.88 6.51 3.22
CA LEU A 49 -2.28 6.58 1.89
C LEU A 49 -1.64 7.96 1.71
N LEU A 50 -0.35 7.98 1.39
CA LEU A 50 0.43 9.17 1.06
C LEU A 50 0.30 9.50 -0.43
N GLU A 51 0.56 10.76 -0.80
CA GLU A 51 0.42 11.26 -2.17
C GLU A 51 1.30 10.50 -3.19
N ASP A 52 2.47 10.00 -2.79
CA ASP A 52 3.36 9.19 -3.63
C ASP A 52 2.89 7.73 -3.87
N GLY A 53 1.69 7.35 -3.41
CA GLY A 53 1.24 5.96 -3.45
C GLY A 53 1.95 5.06 -2.41
N LYS A 54 2.57 5.67 -1.41
CA LYS A 54 3.13 4.96 -0.25
C LYS A 54 2.07 4.88 0.84
N VAL A 55 2.15 3.87 1.69
CA VAL A 55 1.25 3.74 2.84
C VAL A 55 2.03 3.84 4.13
N ILE A 56 1.41 4.41 5.16
CA ILE A 56 1.97 4.56 6.49
C ILE A 56 0.95 4.07 7.51
N CYS A 57 1.40 3.30 8.51
CA CYS A 57 0.49 2.81 9.53
C CYS A 57 0.09 3.93 10.50
N ARG A 58 -1.04 3.79 11.18
CA ARG A 58 -1.48 4.76 12.20
C ARG A 58 -0.41 5.06 13.26
N ASN A 59 0.40 4.07 13.61
CA ASN A 59 1.44 4.21 14.62
C ASN A 59 2.55 5.17 14.18
N ASP A 60 3.11 4.98 12.99
CA ASP A 60 4.16 5.85 12.44
C ASP A 60 3.59 7.18 11.91
N TYR A 61 2.30 7.23 11.55
CA TYR A 61 1.67 8.46 11.09
C TYR A 61 1.63 9.52 12.20
N GLY A 62 1.33 9.13 13.44
CA GLY A 62 1.31 10.04 14.59
C GLY A 62 2.69 10.52 15.03
N ASP A 63 3.74 9.72 14.83
CA ASP A 63 5.13 10.06 15.22
C ASP A 63 5.74 11.16 14.34
N ARG A 64 5.22 11.35 13.11
CA ARG A 64 5.71 12.37 12.17
C ARG A 64 5.22 13.80 12.44
N ASP A 65 4.20 13.97 13.28
CA ASP A 65 3.53 15.26 13.54
C ASP A 65 3.93 15.89 14.90
N GLU A 66 4.94 15.35 15.61
CA GLU A 66 5.49 15.94 16.86
C GLU A 66 6.82 16.68 16.65
#